data_AF-A0AAY4B9C6-F1
#
_entry.id   AF-A0AAY4B9C6-F1
#
_cell.length_a   1.000
_cell.length_b   1.000
_cell.length_c   1.000
_cell.angle_alpha   90.00
_cell.angle_beta   90.00
_cell.angle_gamma   90.00
#
_symmetry.space_group_name_H-M   'P 1'
#
loop_
_entity.id
_entity.type
_entity.pdbx_description
1 polymer ?
#
loop_
_entity_poly.entity_id
_entity_poly.type
_entity_poly.pdbx_seq_one_letter_code
_entity_poly.pdbx_strand_id
1 'polypeptide(L)'
;LRRNRTNTENMVKIRPPDPRVLRPALRRSLSCEPVPRSIIRGHVPAERRLTRRAGVRFVDSLGLELEDVKSFTSAEEPLVPQHVLFRLLMNAELNSKWNLEISLPILKPVFPLQPGDQANFQERLGRQKVCLERLFCFEVGITGIVQVLNLAFEKDISVRYSFTNWQSCSDTRGFWVSRRNGEEMAARTNCDTFHFALPVPPFVLHAGATLEFAICYKVLGAEFWDNNEGQNYKLTCHSYKLSVPKECEDSMIHFL
;
A
#
# COMPACT_ATOMS: atom_id res chain seq x y z
N LEU A 1 21.14 -9.88 57.03
CA LEU A 1 21.37 -8.55 57.64
C LEU A 1 22.31 -7.74 56.76
N ARG A 2 21.79 -6.65 56.16
CA ARG A 2 22.38 -5.30 55.94
C ARG A 2 23.82 -5.20 55.36
N ARG A 3 23.98 -4.65 54.14
CA ARG A 3 24.30 -3.21 53.80
C ARG A 3 25.73 -2.82 54.25
N ASN A 4 26.62 -2.18 53.49
CA ASN A 4 26.56 -1.27 52.34
C ASN A 4 27.95 -1.24 51.65
N ARG A 5 28.01 -1.18 50.31
CA ARG A 5 29.14 -0.57 49.60
C ARG A 5 28.66 0.79 49.07
N THR A 6 29.22 1.85 49.64
CA THR A 6 29.11 3.22 49.15
C THR A 6 30.06 3.38 47.97
N ASN A 7 29.52 3.63 46.77
CA ASN A 7 30.31 4.15 45.66
C ASN A 7 29.69 5.48 45.25
N THR A 8 30.49 6.53 45.40
CA THR A 8 30.17 7.93 45.18
C THR A 8 29.96 8.21 43.70
N GLU A 9 28.96 9.05 43.44
CA GLU A 9 28.54 9.56 42.15
C GLU A 9 29.68 10.29 41.43
N ASN A 10 30.00 9.89 40.20
CA ASN A 10 30.67 10.73 39.22
C ASN A 10 29.66 11.06 38.12
N MET A 11 28.96 12.19 38.27
CA MET A 11 28.17 12.80 37.21
C MET A 11 29.10 13.29 36.09
N VAL A 12 29.11 12.59 34.96
CA VAL A 12 29.71 13.11 33.72
C VAL A 12 28.74 14.13 33.14
N LYS A 13 29.07 15.43 33.25
CA LYS A 13 28.37 16.50 32.54
C LYS A 13 28.75 16.44 31.06
N ILE A 14 27.88 15.87 30.24
CA ILE A 14 28.00 15.91 28.78
C ILE A 14 27.69 17.35 28.35
N ARG A 15 28.73 18.06 27.89
CA ARG A 15 28.63 19.41 27.31
C ARG A 15 27.94 19.29 25.94
N PRO A 16 26.87 20.05 25.66
CA PRO A 16 26.29 20.11 24.31
C PRO A 16 27.26 20.79 23.33
N PRO A 17 27.32 20.36 22.07
CA PRO A 17 28.15 21.00 21.05
C PRO A 17 27.62 22.40 20.69
N ASP A 18 28.53 23.35 20.55
CA ASP A 18 28.29 24.76 20.17
C ASP A 18 27.63 24.86 18.78
N PRO A 19 26.75 25.86 18.52
CA PRO A 19 26.11 26.04 17.22
C PRO A 19 27.17 26.33 16.15
N ARG A 20 27.31 25.40 15.20
CA ARG A 20 28.12 25.64 14.00
C ARG A 20 27.50 26.79 13.22
N VAL A 21 28.15 27.95 13.31
CA VAL A 21 27.98 29.07 12.39
C VAL A 21 28.30 28.56 10.98
N LEU A 22 27.27 28.36 10.17
CA LEU A 22 27.41 28.16 8.73
C LEU A 22 27.83 29.48 8.11
N ARG A 23 29.12 29.60 7.81
CA ARG A 23 29.65 30.61 6.88
C ARG A 23 29.03 30.36 5.50
N PRO A 24 28.37 31.33 4.85
CA PRO A 24 28.03 31.20 3.45
C PRO A 24 29.32 31.21 2.64
N ALA A 25 29.62 30.08 2.01
CA ALA A 25 30.61 30.01 0.95
C ALA A 25 30.19 30.97 -0.17
N LEU A 26 31.11 31.85 -0.58
CA LEU A 26 31.01 32.59 -1.84
C LEU A 26 30.79 31.58 -2.99
N ARG A 27 29.54 31.41 -3.41
CA ARG A 27 29.24 30.86 -4.73
C ARG A 27 29.18 32.03 -5.70
N ARG A 28 30.27 32.17 -6.44
CA ARG A 28 30.27 32.75 -7.79
C ARG A 28 29.18 32.02 -8.59
N SER A 29 28.09 32.71 -8.91
CA SER A 29 27.26 32.39 -10.08
C SER A 29 27.33 33.57 -11.03
N LEU A 30 27.98 33.33 -12.16
CA LEU A 30 27.89 34.15 -13.36
C LEU A 30 26.43 34.09 -13.83
N SER A 31 25.71 35.20 -13.74
CA SER A 31 24.49 35.40 -14.51
C SER A 31 24.68 36.61 -15.40
N CYS A 32 24.80 36.33 -16.69
CA CYS A 32 24.88 37.29 -17.77
C CYS A 32 23.45 37.69 -18.14
N GLU A 33 22.99 38.84 -17.67
CA GLU A 33 21.84 39.52 -18.26
C GLU A 33 22.16 41.02 -18.33
N PRO A 34 22.23 41.63 -19.53
CA PRO A 34 22.55 43.04 -19.64
C PRO A 34 21.33 43.88 -19.23
N VAL A 35 21.58 44.91 -18.41
CA VAL A 35 20.61 45.97 -18.14
C VAL A 35 20.20 46.64 -19.47
N PRO A 36 18.90 46.84 -19.78
CA PRO A 36 18.50 47.50 -21.01
C PRO A 36 19.05 48.93 -21.04
N ARG A 37 20.05 49.18 -21.88
CA ARG A 37 20.55 50.53 -22.15
C ARG A 37 19.71 51.12 -23.27
N SER A 38 19.03 52.22 -22.99
CA SER A 38 18.43 53.06 -24.02
C SER A 38 19.53 53.58 -24.94
N ILE A 39 19.56 53.08 -26.18
CA ILE A 39 20.43 53.59 -27.23
C ILE A 39 19.75 54.83 -27.80
N ILE A 40 20.32 56.01 -27.53
CA ILE A 40 20.56 57.11 -28.46
C ILE A 40 21.13 58.27 -27.60
N ARG A 41 22.38 58.64 -27.88
CA ARG A 41 23.03 59.83 -27.33
C ARG A 41 23.18 60.83 -28.47
N GLY A 42 22.46 61.94 -28.40
CA GLY A 42 22.66 63.13 -29.23
C GLY A 42 22.47 64.37 -28.33
N HIS A 43 23.45 65.26 -28.32
CA HIS A 43 23.64 66.28 -27.29
C HIS A 43 23.04 67.65 -27.72
N VAL A 44 21.98 68.11 -27.02
CA VAL A 44 21.68 69.47 -26.42
C VAL A 44 21.77 70.76 -27.29
N PRO A 45 21.10 71.91 -27.00
CA PRO A 45 19.82 72.25 -26.31
C PRO A 45 18.85 73.12 -27.16
N ALA A 46 17.57 73.21 -26.78
CA ALA A 46 16.72 74.37 -27.12
C ALA A 46 15.55 74.54 -26.13
N GLU A 47 15.04 75.77 -26.07
CA GLU A 47 14.38 76.42 -24.96
C GLU A 47 12.97 75.95 -24.55
N ARG A 48 12.65 76.34 -23.30
CA ARG A 48 11.35 76.36 -22.61
C ARG A 48 10.11 76.50 -23.51
N ARG A 49 9.14 75.59 -23.36
CA ARG A 49 7.69 75.85 -23.45
C ARG A 49 6.88 74.79 -22.70
N LEU A 50 5.98 75.25 -21.83
CA LEU A 50 4.96 74.44 -21.14
C LEU A 50 3.96 73.90 -22.17
N THR A 51 4.03 72.61 -22.48
CA THR A 51 3.00 71.94 -23.29
C THR A 51 2.73 70.56 -22.72
N ARG A 52 1.45 70.32 -22.40
CA ARG A 52 0.85 69.06 -21.93
C ARG A 52 1.58 67.84 -22.52
N ARG A 53 2.00 66.89 -21.66
CA ARG A 53 2.65 65.64 -22.08
C ARG A 53 1.79 64.94 -23.13
N ALA A 54 2.18 65.05 -24.40
CA ALA A 54 1.58 64.27 -25.48
C ALA A 54 2.16 62.85 -25.39
N GLY A 55 1.40 61.94 -24.81
CA GLY A 55 1.73 60.51 -24.82
C GLY A 55 1.19 59.87 -26.08
N VAL A 56 2.04 59.14 -26.81
CA VAL A 56 1.61 58.26 -27.89
C VAL A 56 1.14 56.96 -27.24
N ARG A 57 -0.12 56.57 -27.46
CA ARG A 57 -0.67 55.28 -27.03
C ARG A 57 -0.88 54.41 -28.26
N PHE A 58 -0.42 53.16 -28.19
CA PHE A 58 -0.61 52.19 -29.25
C PHE A 58 -1.93 51.46 -29.00
N VAL A 59 -2.81 51.51 -30.00
CA VAL A 59 -4.14 50.89 -29.96
C VAL A 59 -4.34 50.02 -31.19
N ASP A 60 -5.20 49.01 -31.08
CA ASP A 60 -5.59 48.17 -32.21
C ASP A 60 -6.42 48.95 -33.24
N SER A 61 -6.81 48.29 -34.33
CA SER A 61 -7.65 48.88 -35.39
C SER A 61 -9.06 49.29 -34.92
N LEU A 62 -9.46 48.91 -33.71
CA LEU A 62 -10.71 49.28 -33.06
C LEU A 62 -10.53 50.37 -31.98
N GLY A 63 -9.30 50.86 -31.76
CA GLY A 63 -8.99 51.93 -30.82
C GLY A 63 -8.82 51.46 -29.36
N LEU A 64 -8.73 50.16 -29.14
CA LEU A 64 -8.52 49.54 -27.82
C LEU A 64 -7.03 49.39 -27.54
N GLU A 65 -6.64 49.53 -26.27
CA GLU A 65 -5.23 49.43 -25.86
C GLU A 65 -4.69 48.01 -26.13
N LEU A 66 -3.51 47.93 -26.77
CA LEU A 66 -2.91 46.68 -27.25
C LEU A 66 -2.28 45.81 -26.15
N GLU A 67 -2.31 46.25 -24.89
CA GLU A 67 -1.72 45.51 -23.76
C GLU A 67 -2.61 45.58 -22.52
N ASP A 68 -2.92 44.41 -21.94
CA ASP A 68 -3.41 44.30 -20.57
C ASP A 68 -2.20 44.00 -19.67
N VAL A 69 -1.63 45.04 -19.06
CA VAL A 69 -0.44 44.93 -18.20
C VAL A 69 -0.88 44.68 -16.76
N LYS A 70 -0.91 43.42 -16.35
CA LYS A 70 -1.13 43.04 -14.96
C LYS A 70 0.20 43.02 -14.18
N SER A 71 0.46 44.08 -13.41
CA SER A 71 1.64 44.16 -12.55
C SER A 71 1.41 43.39 -11.25
N PHE A 72 2.16 42.31 -11.02
CA PHE A 72 2.16 41.59 -9.75
C PHE A 72 3.21 42.19 -8.82
N THR A 73 2.83 42.50 -7.59
CA THR A 73 3.78 42.91 -6.55
C THR A 73 4.32 41.70 -5.79
N SER A 74 5.56 41.75 -5.29
CA SER A 74 6.17 40.63 -4.51
C SER A 74 5.39 40.28 -3.23
N ALA A 75 4.45 41.14 -2.81
CA ALA A 75 3.60 40.95 -1.63
C ALA A 75 2.21 40.39 -1.96
N GLU A 76 1.83 40.28 -3.25
CA GLU A 76 0.57 39.65 -3.65
C GLU A 76 0.75 38.14 -3.78
N GLU A 77 0.02 37.38 -2.97
CA GLU A 77 -0.04 35.93 -3.09
C GLU A 77 -0.87 35.57 -4.34
N PRO A 78 -0.29 34.87 -5.33
CA PRO A 78 -1.00 34.57 -6.56
C PRO A 78 -2.14 33.58 -6.26
N LEU A 79 -3.36 33.97 -6.64
CA LEU A 79 -4.53 33.09 -6.59
C LEU A 79 -4.41 32.04 -7.69
N VAL A 80 -3.70 30.95 -7.39
CA VAL A 80 -3.55 29.81 -8.30
C VAL A 80 -4.88 29.04 -8.34
N PRO A 81 -5.52 28.91 -9.52
CA PRO A 81 -6.73 28.12 -9.64
C PRO A 81 -6.50 26.68 -9.17
N GLN A 82 -7.48 26.10 -8.49
CA GLN A 82 -7.34 24.80 -7.83
C GLN A 82 -6.91 23.67 -8.77
N HIS A 83 -7.32 23.71 -10.05
CA HIS A 83 -6.90 22.73 -11.05
C HIS A 83 -5.40 22.82 -11.40
N VAL A 84 -4.82 24.02 -11.35
CA VAL A 84 -3.38 24.24 -11.54
C VAL A 84 -2.63 23.75 -10.31
N LEU A 85 -3.11 24.05 -9.11
CA LEU A 85 -2.53 23.54 -7.87
C LEU A 85 -2.56 22.00 -7.84
N PHE A 86 -3.67 21.39 -8.27
CA PHE A 86 -3.82 19.94 -8.36
C PHE A 86 -2.83 19.34 -9.36
N ARG A 87 -2.70 19.91 -10.56
CA ARG A 87 -1.69 19.48 -11.54
C ARG A 87 -0.26 19.65 -11.02
N LEU A 88 0.03 20.76 -10.35
CA LEU A 88 1.36 21.02 -9.79
C LEU A 88 1.68 20.05 -8.65
N LEU A 89 0.73 19.73 -7.77
CA LEU A 89 0.87 18.69 -6.76
C LEU A 89 1.09 17.32 -7.40
N MET A 90 0.26 16.95 -8.37
CA MET A 90 0.35 15.65 -9.05
C MET A 90 1.66 15.51 -9.82
N ASN A 91 2.13 16.58 -10.47
CA ASN A 91 3.42 16.61 -11.15
C ASN A 91 4.60 16.67 -10.18
N ALA A 92 4.46 17.35 -9.02
CA ALA A 92 5.49 17.35 -7.99
C ALA A 92 5.61 15.97 -7.34
N GLU A 93 4.49 15.27 -7.16
CA GLU A 93 4.47 13.85 -6.84
C GLU A 93 5.15 13.09 -7.98
N LEU A 94 4.66 13.05 -9.22
CA LEU A 94 5.32 12.27 -10.29
C LEU A 94 6.82 12.56 -10.48
N ASN A 95 7.25 13.83 -10.37
CA ASN A 95 8.66 14.23 -10.49
C ASN A 95 9.49 13.93 -9.23
N SER A 96 8.88 13.69 -8.07
CA SER A 96 9.57 13.21 -6.88
C SER A 96 9.92 11.73 -7.01
N LYS A 97 10.57 11.33 -8.11
CA LYS A 97 11.22 10.03 -8.32
C LYS A 97 10.55 8.90 -7.54
N TRP A 98 9.25 8.69 -7.76
CA TRP A 98 8.58 7.56 -7.16
C TRP A 98 9.19 6.35 -7.85
N ASN A 99 10.08 5.65 -7.15
CA ASN A 99 9.91 4.21 -7.15
C ASN A 99 8.53 4.02 -6.53
N LEU A 100 7.46 4.06 -7.34
CA LEU A 100 6.12 3.62 -6.93
C LEU A 100 6.29 2.12 -6.67
N GLU A 101 6.86 1.80 -5.51
CA GLU A 101 6.92 0.46 -4.96
C GLU A 101 5.52 0.18 -4.47
N ILE A 102 4.68 -0.37 -5.34
CA ILE A 102 3.37 -0.86 -4.92
C ILE A 102 3.66 -2.10 -4.06
N SER A 103 3.56 -1.95 -2.75
CA SER A 103 3.65 -3.06 -1.81
C SER A 103 2.33 -3.82 -1.81
N LEU A 104 2.25 -4.94 -2.52
CA LEU A 104 1.09 -5.83 -2.48
C LEU A 104 1.31 -6.89 -1.38
N PRO A 105 0.58 -6.83 -0.25
CA PRO A 105 0.64 -7.89 0.74
C PRO A 105 -0.08 -9.13 0.21
N ILE A 106 0.65 -10.25 0.13
CA ILE A 106 0.11 -11.54 -0.31
C ILE A 106 0.33 -12.57 0.79
N LEU A 107 -0.75 -13.21 1.22
CA LEU A 107 -0.68 -14.36 2.12
C LEU A 107 -0.23 -15.59 1.34
N LYS A 108 0.80 -16.27 1.84
CA LYS A 108 1.31 -17.51 1.28
C LYS A 108 1.23 -18.64 2.31
N PRO A 109 0.76 -19.83 1.92
CA PRO A 109 0.75 -20.98 2.83
C PRO A 109 2.18 -21.41 3.19
N VAL A 110 2.36 -21.83 4.45
CA VAL A 110 3.64 -22.32 5.00
C VAL A 110 3.68 -23.85 5.01
N PHE A 111 3.13 -24.47 3.97
CA PHE A 111 3.20 -25.93 3.77
C PHE A 111 3.74 -26.23 2.37
N PRO A 112 4.57 -27.27 2.21
CA PRO A 112 5.31 -27.52 0.96
C PRO A 112 4.42 -27.99 -0.18
N LEU A 113 3.29 -28.65 0.14
CA LEU A 113 2.35 -29.21 -0.82
C LEU A 113 0.92 -29.00 -0.32
N GLN A 114 -0.04 -28.84 -1.25
CA GLN A 114 -1.45 -28.78 -0.90
C GLN A 114 -1.86 -30.06 -0.14
N PRO A 115 -2.64 -29.94 0.95
CA PRO A 115 -2.96 -31.11 1.78
C PRO A 115 -3.65 -32.26 1.03
N GLY A 116 -4.46 -31.96 0.01
CA GLY A 116 -5.12 -32.94 -0.86
C GLY A 116 -4.19 -33.73 -1.76
N ASP A 117 -3.00 -33.20 -2.06
CA ASP A 117 -2.00 -33.86 -2.92
C ASP A 117 -1.02 -34.73 -2.10
N GLN A 118 -1.15 -34.75 -0.76
CA GLN A 118 -0.34 -35.59 0.10
C GLN A 118 -0.76 -37.07 -0.02
N ALA A 119 0.22 -37.98 -0.05
CA ALA A 119 -0.03 -39.42 -0.18
C ALA A 119 -0.89 -40.01 0.96
N ASN A 120 -0.81 -39.42 2.16
CA ASN A 120 -1.58 -39.83 3.34
C ASN A 120 -2.95 -39.13 3.47
N PHE A 121 -3.39 -38.36 2.46
CA PHE A 121 -4.64 -37.59 2.54
C PHE A 121 -5.87 -38.46 2.81
N GLN A 122 -6.02 -39.60 2.12
CA GLN A 122 -7.15 -40.50 2.32
C GLN A 122 -7.14 -41.15 3.71
N GLU A 123 -5.97 -41.51 4.22
CA GLU A 123 -5.82 -42.05 5.58
C GLU A 123 -6.20 -41.00 6.63
N ARG A 124 -5.68 -39.77 6.48
CA ARG A 124 -6.01 -38.63 7.35
C ARG A 124 -7.52 -38.36 7.33
N LEU A 125 -8.14 -38.30 6.15
CA LEU A 125 -9.57 -38.08 6.01
C LEU A 125 -10.38 -39.20 6.67
N GLY A 126 -9.96 -40.46 6.51
CA GLY A 126 -10.57 -41.61 7.17
C GLY A 126 -10.47 -41.53 8.70
N ARG A 127 -9.34 -41.06 9.24
CA ARG A 127 -9.07 -40.94 10.68
C ARG A 127 -9.77 -39.73 11.31
N GLN A 128 -9.57 -38.55 10.73
CA GLN A 128 -10.02 -37.25 11.24
C GLN A 128 -11.43 -36.87 10.78
N LYS A 129 -12.01 -37.56 9.80
CA LYS A 129 -13.35 -37.32 9.22
C LYS A 129 -13.51 -35.98 8.47
N VAL A 130 -12.55 -35.07 8.62
CA VAL A 130 -12.44 -33.79 7.93
C VAL A 130 -10.98 -33.55 7.58
N CYS A 131 -10.73 -33.06 6.36
CA CYS A 131 -9.41 -32.59 5.94
C CYS A 131 -9.54 -31.41 4.98
N LEU A 132 -8.63 -30.43 5.11
CA LEU A 132 -8.39 -29.46 4.04
C LEU A 132 -7.91 -30.21 2.80
N GLU A 133 -8.44 -29.91 1.62
CA GLU A 133 -7.98 -30.46 0.34
C GLU A 133 -7.10 -29.43 -0.39
N ARG A 134 -7.62 -28.22 -0.60
CA ARG A 134 -6.93 -27.15 -1.32
C ARG A 134 -7.14 -25.81 -0.66
N LEU A 135 -6.14 -24.94 -0.76
CA LEU A 135 -6.18 -23.56 -0.30
C LEU A 135 -5.75 -22.63 -1.43
N PHE A 136 -6.53 -21.58 -1.64
CA PHE A 136 -6.28 -20.52 -2.62
C PHE A 136 -6.17 -19.19 -1.89
N CYS A 137 -5.12 -18.44 -2.19
CA CYS A 137 -4.86 -17.13 -1.60
C CYS A 137 -4.96 -16.09 -2.71
N PHE A 138 -5.81 -15.08 -2.50
CA PHE A 138 -6.03 -13.95 -3.39
C PHE A 138 -5.71 -12.65 -2.65
N GLU A 139 -5.68 -11.53 -3.35
CA GLU A 139 -5.38 -10.21 -2.75
C GLU A 139 -6.39 -9.82 -1.65
N VAL A 140 -7.66 -10.16 -1.86
CA VAL A 140 -8.78 -9.76 -0.99
C VAL A 140 -9.22 -10.84 0.01
N GLY A 141 -8.60 -12.01 0.01
CA GLY A 141 -8.97 -13.08 0.94
C GLY A 141 -8.44 -14.46 0.60
N ILE A 142 -8.84 -15.43 1.42
CA ILE A 142 -8.45 -16.83 1.29
C ILE A 142 -9.69 -17.66 1.11
N THR A 143 -9.65 -18.60 0.18
CA THR A 143 -10.70 -19.62 0.03
C THR A 143 -10.10 -21.00 0.13
N GLY A 144 -10.82 -21.94 0.71
CA GLY A 144 -10.37 -23.32 0.79
C GLY A 144 -11.46 -24.31 0.45
N ILE A 145 -11.02 -25.49 0.01
CA ILE A 145 -11.83 -26.66 -0.27
C ILE A 145 -11.55 -27.67 0.85
N VAL A 146 -12.62 -28.14 1.49
CA VAL A 146 -12.60 -29.10 2.59
C VAL A 146 -13.32 -30.36 2.15
N GLN A 147 -12.75 -31.50 2.48
CA GLN A 147 -13.44 -32.79 2.37
C GLN A 147 -13.87 -33.27 3.74
N VAL A 148 -15.08 -33.82 3.78
CA VAL A 148 -15.61 -34.48 4.97
C VAL A 148 -16.19 -35.83 4.64
N LEU A 149 -16.04 -36.77 5.58
CA LEU A 149 -16.70 -38.05 5.51
C LEU A 149 -18.21 -37.86 5.69
N ASN A 150 -18.99 -38.40 4.77
CA ASN A 150 -20.45 -38.29 4.81
C ASN A 150 -21.03 -39.27 5.85
N LEU A 151 -21.11 -38.82 7.10
CA LEU A 151 -21.63 -39.60 8.24
C LEU A 151 -23.15 -39.43 8.45
N ALA A 152 -23.68 -38.23 8.18
CA ALA A 152 -25.11 -37.92 8.24
C ALA A 152 -25.45 -36.76 7.29
N PHE A 153 -26.73 -36.51 7.03
CA PHE A 153 -27.16 -35.41 6.16
C PHE A 153 -26.78 -34.04 6.73
N GLU A 154 -27.13 -33.78 8.00
CA GLU A 154 -26.82 -32.52 8.69
C GLU A 154 -25.35 -32.49 9.08
N LYS A 155 -24.63 -31.52 8.50
CA LYS A 155 -23.19 -31.31 8.70
C LYS A 155 -22.97 -29.83 8.96
N ASP A 156 -22.24 -29.52 10.01
CA ASP A 156 -21.81 -28.15 10.26
C ASP A 156 -20.29 -28.05 10.15
N ILE A 157 -19.82 -27.24 9.20
CA ILE A 157 -18.41 -26.99 8.98
C ILE A 157 -18.12 -25.57 9.39
N SER A 158 -17.15 -25.39 10.28
CA SER A 158 -16.66 -24.09 10.70
C SER A 158 -15.14 -24.06 10.64
N VAL A 159 -14.59 -22.99 10.09
CA VAL A 159 -13.16 -22.74 10.09
C VAL A 159 -12.86 -21.69 11.15
N ARG A 160 -12.09 -22.08 12.15
CA ARG A 160 -11.61 -21.17 13.19
C ARG A 160 -10.25 -20.65 12.81
N TYR A 161 -10.07 -19.35 12.83
CA TYR A 161 -8.86 -18.68 12.39
C TYR A 161 -8.43 -17.54 13.33
N SER A 162 -7.14 -17.20 13.29
CA SER A 162 -6.53 -16.17 14.13
C SER A 162 -5.39 -15.46 13.40
N PHE A 163 -5.32 -14.14 13.57
CA PHE A 163 -4.17 -13.31 13.14
C PHE A 163 -3.21 -12.98 14.30
N THR A 164 -3.48 -13.50 15.50
CA THR A 164 -2.82 -13.06 16.76
C THR A 164 -2.30 -14.22 17.59
N ASN A 165 -1.83 -15.29 16.93
CA ASN A 165 -1.37 -16.51 17.61
C ASN A 165 -2.39 -17.03 18.64
N TRP A 166 -3.67 -17.09 18.25
CA TRP A 166 -4.78 -17.59 19.06
C TRP A 166 -5.19 -16.76 20.28
N GLN A 167 -4.65 -15.55 20.47
CA GLN A 167 -5.14 -14.62 21.51
C GLN A 167 -6.57 -14.13 21.22
N SER A 168 -6.84 -13.86 19.94
CA SER A 168 -8.19 -13.66 19.42
C SER A 168 -8.45 -14.66 18.29
N CYS A 169 -9.67 -15.19 18.21
CA CYS A 169 -10.08 -16.07 17.13
C CYS A 169 -11.43 -15.66 16.57
N SER A 170 -11.70 -16.07 15.34
CA SER A 170 -12.95 -15.86 14.65
C SER A 170 -13.30 -17.13 13.89
N ASP A 171 -14.60 -17.36 13.72
CA ASP A 171 -15.11 -18.56 13.06
C ASP A 171 -15.87 -18.16 11.80
N THR A 172 -15.59 -18.82 10.68
CA THR A 172 -16.38 -18.70 9.44
C THR A 172 -17.01 -20.04 9.10
N ARG A 173 -18.29 -20.03 8.69
CA ARG A 173 -18.98 -21.23 8.25
C ARG A 173 -18.55 -21.66 6.85
N GLY A 174 -18.37 -22.97 6.66
CA GLY A 174 -18.25 -23.59 5.35
C GLY A 174 -19.62 -23.86 4.73
N PHE A 175 -19.69 -23.85 3.40
CA PHE A 175 -20.90 -24.16 2.64
C PHE A 175 -20.68 -25.41 1.78
N TRP A 176 -21.71 -26.24 1.70
CA TRP A 176 -21.68 -27.45 0.90
C TRP A 176 -21.67 -27.11 -0.60
N VAL A 177 -20.91 -27.87 -1.38
CA VAL A 177 -20.78 -27.68 -2.83
C VAL A 177 -21.25 -28.90 -3.60
N SER A 178 -20.67 -30.06 -3.31
CA SER A 178 -20.94 -31.27 -4.07
C SER A 178 -20.60 -32.51 -3.27
N ARG A 179 -21.15 -33.65 -3.69
CA ARG A 179 -20.69 -34.96 -3.24
C ARG A 179 -19.58 -35.46 -4.16
N ARG A 180 -18.53 -36.05 -3.59
CA ARG A 180 -17.50 -36.77 -4.34
C ARG A 180 -17.90 -38.24 -4.43
N ASN A 181 -18.24 -38.67 -5.63
CA ASN A 181 -18.47 -40.07 -5.93
C ASN A 181 -17.11 -40.71 -6.23
N GLY A 182 -16.66 -41.65 -5.41
CA GLY A 182 -15.41 -42.38 -5.65
C GLY A 182 -15.60 -43.35 -6.81
N GLU A 183 -15.23 -42.94 -8.03
CA GLU A 183 -15.23 -43.81 -9.21
C GLU A 183 -13.98 -44.71 -9.28
N GLU A 184 -12.94 -44.39 -8.51
CA GLU A 184 -11.74 -45.22 -8.41
C GLU A 184 -11.86 -46.23 -7.27
N MET A 185 -11.71 -47.51 -7.63
CA MET A 185 -11.82 -48.74 -6.82
C MET A 185 -11.05 -48.72 -5.47
N ALA A 186 -10.21 -47.70 -5.20
CA ALA A 186 -9.43 -47.53 -3.99
C ALA A 186 -10.05 -46.62 -2.91
N ALA A 187 -11.05 -45.79 -3.23
CA ALA A 187 -11.65 -44.84 -2.28
C ALA A 187 -13.14 -45.11 -2.07
N ARG A 188 -13.47 -46.18 -1.31
CA ARG A 188 -14.85 -46.53 -0.89
C ARG A 188 -15.45 -45.55 0.15
N THR A 189 -15.00 -44.30 0.14
CA THR A 189 -15.27 -43.32 1.18
C THR A 189 -16.19 -42.26 0.59
N ASN A 190 -17.49 -42.37 0.90
CA ASN A 190 -18.48 -41.37 0.51
C ASN A 190 -18.14 -40.04 1.18
N CYS A 191 -17.65 -39.07 0.42
CA CYS A 191 -17.21 -37.78 0.93
C CYS A 191 -18.03 -36.64 0.34
N ASP A 192 -18.28 -35.62 1.13
CA ASP A 192 -18.85 -34.36 0.66
C ASP A 192 -17.77 -33.28 0.64
N THR A 193 -17.89 -32.36 -0.31
CA THR A 193 -17.00 -31.22 -0.52
C THR A 193 -17.67 -29.95 -0.01
N PHE A 194 -16.94 -29.22 0.83
CA PHE A 194 -17.34 -27.93 1.38
C PHE A 194 -16.33 -26.85 1.01
N HIS A 195 -16.79 -25.63 0.80
CA HIS A 195 -15.93 -24.47 0.59
C HIS A 195 -16.05 -23.51 1.76
N PHE A 196 -15.00 -22.75 2.01
CA PHE A 196 -15.03 -21.63 2.94
C PHE A 196 -14.26 -20.44 2.36
N ALA A 197 -14.56 -19.25 2.87
CA ALA A 197 -13.82 -18.04 2.58
C ALA A 197 -13.47 -17.34 3.90
N LEU A 198 -12.19 -17.02 4.11
CA LEU A 198 -11.76 -16.24 5.27
C LEU A 198 -11.68 -14.77 4.86
N PRO A 199 -12.44 -13.88 5.52
CA PRO A 199 -12.27 -12.45 5.31
C PRO A 199 -10.92 -12.03 5.89
N VAL A 200 -10.10 -11.35 5.08
CA VAL A 200 -8.80 -10.86 5.49
C VAL A 200 -8.83 -9.34 5.45
N PRO A 201 -8.98 -8.66 6.60
CA PRO A 201 -9.01 -7.22 6.62
C PRO A 201 -7.68 -6.60 6.14
N PRO A 202 -7.68 -5.56 5.27
CA PRO A 202 -6.44 -4.98 4.77
C PRO A 202 -5.51 -4.47 5.87
N PHE A 203 -6.05 -4.03 7.01
CA PHE A 203 -5.25 -3.50 8.13
C PHE A 203 -4.43 -4.58 8.86
N VAL A 204 -4.77 -5.87 8.74
CA VAL A 204 -3.95 -6.95 9.35
C VAL A 204 -2.83 -7.40 8.42
N LEU A 205 -2.85 -6.99 7.15
CA LEU A 205 -1.91 -7.41 6.12
C LEU A 205 -0.65 -6.54 6.12
N HIS A 206 0.27 -6.80 7.05
CA HIS A 206 1.62 -6.24 7.06
C HIS A 206 2.67 -7.34 6.82
N ALA A 207 3.86 -6.97 6.36
CA ALA A 207 4.94 -7.93 6.13
C ALA A 207 5.26 -8.71 7.42
N GLY A 208 5.27 -10.03 7.35
CA GLY A 208 5.50 -10.90 8.50
C GLY A 208 4.25 -11.26 9.32
N ALA A 209 3.09 -10.67 9.02
CA ALA A 209 1.83 -11.09 9.66
C ALA A 209 1.55 -12.57 9.39
N THR A 210 1.03 -13.27 10.39
CA THR A 210 0.71 -14.70 10.31
C THR A 210 -0.78 -14.92 10.53
N LEU A 211 -1.38 -15.74 9.68
CA LEU A 211 -2.73 -16.26 9.86
C LEU A 211 -2.62 -17.76 10.15
N GLU A 212 -3.26 -18.20 11.22
CA GLU A 212 -3.41 -19.62 11.55
C GLU A 212 -4.89 -20.01 11.53
N PHE A 213 -5.21 -21.21 11.05
CA PHE A 213 -6.56 -21.73 11.10
C PHE A 213 -6.63 -23.25 11.27
N ALA A 214 -7.77 -23.71 11.74
CA ALA A 214 -8.16 -25.12 11.87
C ALA A 214 -9.62 -25.30 11.47
N ILE A 215 -9.97 -26.49 11.00
CA ILE A 215 -11.32 -26.80 10.52
C ILE A 215 -12.01 -27.69 11.55
N CYS A 216 -13.24 -27.34 11.91
CA CYS A 216 -14.12 -28.14 12.75
C CYS A 216 -15.28 -28.67 11.91
N TYR A 217 -15.55 -29.96 12.04
CA TYR A 217 -16.68 -30.66 11.46
C TYR A 217 -17.55 -31.22 12.59
N LYS A 218 -18.78 -30.73 12.71
CA LYS A 218 -19.77 -31.22 13.66
C LYS A 218 -20.83 -32.04 12.95
N VAL A 219 -21.08 -33.25 13.45
CA VAL A 219 -22.07 -34.18 12.89
C VAL A 219 -22.52 -35.16 13.97
N LEU A 220 -23.82 -35.43 14.04
CA LEU A 220 -24.41 -36.34 15.04
C LEU A 220 -24.00 -36.03 16.49
N GLY A 221 -23.78 -34.75 16.82
CA GLY A 221 -23.35 -34.33 18.16
C GLY A 221 -21.86 -34.58 18.47
N ALA A 222 -21.08 -35.12 17.52
CA ALA A 222 -19.63 -35.26 17.63
C ALA A 222 -18.91 -34.11 16.91
N GLU A 223 -17.73 -33.73 17.41
CA GLU A 223 -16.86 -32.74 16.78
C GLU A 223 -15.54 -33.37 16.34
N PHE A 224 -15.17 -33.12 15.09
CA PHE A 224 -13.92 -33.57 14.50
C PHE A 224 -13.10 -32.36 14.07
N TRP A 225 -11.79 -32.41 14.30
CA TRP A 225 -10.90 -31.28 14.02
C TRP A 225 -9.80 -31.68 13.05
N ASP A 226 -9.59 -30.86 12.03
CA ASP A 226 -8.38 -30.83 11.23
C ASP A 226 -7.57 -29.59 11.58
N ASN A 227 -6.59 -29.80 12.43
CA ASN A 227 -5.61 -28.83 12.87
C ASN A 227 -4.22 -29.14 12.30
N ASN A 228 -4.15 -29.80 11.13
CA ASN A 228 -2.89 -30.17 10.49
C ASN A 228 -1.92 -30.92 11.45
N GLU A 229 -2.44 -31.93 12.14
CA GLU A 229 -1.69 -32.75 13.12
C GLU A 229 -1.06 -31.93 14.26
N GLY A 230 -1.76 -30.89 14.70
CA GLY A 230 -1.34 -30.02 15.81
C GLY A 230 -0.49 -28.82 15.41
N GLN A 231 -0.12 -28.68 14.12
CA GLN A 231 0.64 -27.53 13.62
C GLN A 231 -0.24 -26.35 13.18
N ASN A 232 -1.54 -26.58 13.01
CA ASN A 232 -2.49 -25.72 12.31
C ASN A 232 -2.08 -25.43 10.86
N TYR A 233 -3.01 -24.87 10.09
CA TYR A 233 -2.70 -24.33 8.78
C TYR A 233 -2.21 -22.90 8.93
N LYS A 234 -0.97 -22.64 8.53
CA LYS A 234 -0.31 -21.34 8.67
C LYS A 234 -0.11 -20.67 7.33
N LEU A 235 -0.39 -19.37 7.26
CA LEU A 235 -0.02 -18.49 6.16
C LEU A 235 0.82 -17.33 6.67
N THR A 236 1.79 -16.90 5.87
CA THR A 236 2.62 -15.73 6.13
C THR A 236 2.43 -14.66 5.07
N CYS A 237 2.26 -13.43 5.52
CA CYS A 237 2.11 -12.27 4.65
C CYS A 237 3.48 -11.81 4.15
N HIS A 238 3.62 -11.78 2.83
CA HIS A 238 4.80 -11.27 2.14
C HIS A 238 4.43 -9.98 1.41
N SER A 239 5.28 -8.96 1.53
CA SER A 239 5.13 -7.73 0.76
C SER A 239 5.90 -7.87 -0.55
N TYR A 240 5.20 -7.91 -1.68
CA TYR A 240 5.84 -7.83 -2.99
C TYR A 240 6.00 -6.37 -3.37
N LYS A 241 7.23 -5.98 -3.71
CA LYS A 241 7.53 -4.67 -4.27
C LYS A 241 7.39 -4.76 -5.78
N LEU A 242 6.29 -4.25 -6.33
CA LEU A 242 6.20 -4.03 -7.76
C LEU A 242 6.79 -2.65 -8.07
N SER A 243 7.87 -2.62 -8.84
CA SER A 243 8.36 -1.38 -9.45
C SER A 243 7.58 -1.13 -10.72
N VAL A 244 6.96 0.05 -10.85
CA VAL A 244 6.35 0.48 -12.12
C VAL A 244 7.41 0.43 -13.24
N PRO A 245 7.19 -0.33 -14.34
CA PRO A 245 8.07 -0.30 -15.49
C PRO A 245 8.16 1.13 -16.02
N LYS A 246 9.37 1.58 -16.34
CA LYS A 246 9.64 2.95 -16.81
C LYS A 246 8.89 3.32 -18.10
N GLU A 247 8.33 2.34 -18.81
CA GLU A 247 7.53 2.54 -20.02
C GLU A 247 6.11 3.11 -19.74
N CYS A 248 5.67 3.20 -18.48
CA CYS A 248 4.35 3.75 -18.14
C CYS A 248 4.31 5.29 -18.10
N GLU A 249 5.47 5.97 -18.17
CA GLU A 249 5.56 7.44 -18.16
C GLU A 249 4.93 8.08 -19.42
N ASP A 250 4.84 7.34 -20.54
CA ASP A 250 4.31 7.86 -21.83
C ASP A 250 2.84 7.47 -22.11
N SER A 251 2.18 6.71 -21.23
CA SER A 251 0.81 6.24 -21.46
C SER A 251 -0.22 7.12 -20.76
N MET A 252 -0.54 8.29 -21.33
CA MET A 252 -1.75 9.03 -20.95
C MET A 252 -2.99 8.31 -21.53
N ILE A 253 -3.69 7.55 -20.70
CA ILE A 253 -5.02 7.05 -21.05
C ILE A 253 -5.98 8.24 -20.95
N HIS A 254 -6.39 8.78 -22.11
CA HIS A 254 -7.53 9.68 -22.20
C HIS A 254 -8.81 8.84 -22.25
N PHE A 255 -9.64 8.94 -21.20
CA PHE A 255 -11.02 8.50 -21.27
C PHE A 255 -11.82 9.58 -22.01
N LEU A 256 -12.43 9.20 -23.14
CA LEU A 256 -13.39 10.03 -23.88
C LEU A 256 -14.74 10.04 -23.15
#